data_AF-A0A2C9LLA1-F1
#
_entry.id   AF-A0A2C9LLA1-F1
#
_cell.length_a   1.000
_cell.length_b   1.000
_cell.length_c   1.000
_cell.angle_alpha   90.00
_cell.angle_beta   90.00
_cell.angle_gamma   90.00
#
_symmetry.space_group_name_H-M   'P 1'
#
loop_
_entity.id
_entity.type
_entity.pdbx_description
1 polymer ?
#
loop_
_entity_poly.entity_id
_entity_poly.type
_entity_poly.pdbx_seq_one_letter_code
_entity_poly.pdbx_strand_id
1 'polypeptide(L)'
;WLDKLGLSAQYGLARVFRQTFFAANYALISSQIEPNPDFYLTVLFKRLVQGPVLTVLKQPDLIRVYANCASTVLYPSGAIVIYFLNLRNSSVNMTFPQFVNLTTDIYLLTPGDSNGLRSSYVKLNGKILVMTGLELPSLLPRTVDGAIPLEPYSFGFLVLPNANVSVCLKYNFK
;
A
#
# COMPACT_ATOMS: atom_id res chain seq x y z
N TRP A 1 -9.05 1.77 -6.49
CA TRP A 1 -8.63 3.05 -5.85
C TRP A 1 -7.12 3.26 -5.91
N LEU A 2 -6.29 2.31 -5.43
CA LEU A 2 -4.82 2.43 -5.38
C LEU A 2 -4.15 2.76 -6.73
N ASP A 3 -4.58 2.10 -7.80
CA ASP A 3 -4.10 2.35 -9.16
C ASP A 3 -4.21 3.82 -9.59
N LYS A 4 -5.33 4.46 -9.23
CA LYS A 4 -5.58 5.88 -9.51
C LYS A 4 -4.61 6.76 -8.72
N LEU A 5 -4.31 6.43 -7.46
CA LEU A 5 -3.33 7.17 -6.66
C LEU A 5 -1.94 7.07 -7.29
N GLY A 6 -1.54 5.87 -7.74
CA GLY A 6 -0.26 5.64 -8.39
C GLY A 6 -0.09 6.38 -9.71
N LEU A 7 -1.05 6.23 -10.62
CA LEU A 7 -1.03 6.93 -11.90
C LEU A 7 -1.07 8.46 -11.69
N SER A 8 -1.92 8.95 -10.79
CA SER A 8 -1.98 10.38 -10.49
C SER A 8 -0.63 10.92 -10.02
N ALA A 9 0.04 10.22 -9.11
CA ALA A 9 1.36 10.61 -8.63
C ALA A 9 2.39 10.60 -9.78
N GLN A 10 2.40 9.55 -10.61
CA GLN A 10 3.30 9.41 -11.74
C GLN A 10 3.14 10.52 -12.80
N TYR A 11 1.90 10.97 -13.03
CA TYR A 11 1.58 12.05 -13.96
C TYR A 11 1.59 13.45 -13.33
N GLY A 12 2.11 13.59 -12.10
CA GLY A 12 2.33 14.89 -11.47
C GLY A 12 1.07 15.57 -10.90
N LEU A 13 -0.03 14.83 -10.71
CA LEU A 13 -1.21 15.36 -10.03
C LEU A 13 -0.91 15.55 -8.54
N ALA A 14 -0.97 16.81 -8.09
CA ALA A 14 -0.62 17.17 -6.72
C ALA A 14 -1.64 16.70 -5.67
N ARG A 15 -2.92 16.53 -6.07
CA ARG A 15 -4.02 16.20 -5.15
C ARG A 15 -5.04 15.31 -5.84
N VAL A 16 -5.60 14.36 -5.08
CA VAL A 16 -6.70 13.49 -5.51
C VAL A 16 -7.78 13.53 -4.43
N PHE A 17 -9.00 13.92 -4.82
CA PHE A 17 -10.14 13.99 -3.90
C PHE A 17 -11.02 12.75 -4.08
N ARG A 18 -11.18 11.96 -3.01
CA ARG A 18 -12.01 10.75 -3.02
C ARG A 18 -13.47 11.11 -2.78
N GLN A 19 -14.29 11.00 -3.83
CA GLN A 19 -15.74 10.97 -3.70
C GLN A 19 -16.16 9.55 -3.26
N THR A 20 -16.81 9.34 -2.12
CA THR A 20 -17.05 10.23 -0.96
C THR A 20 -16.33 9.68 0.28
N PHE A 21 -16.15 10.54 1.28
CA PHE A 21 -15.74 10.07 2.61
C PHE A 21 -16.86 9.25 3.29
N PHE A 22 -18.09 9.75 3.25
CA PHE A 22 -19.28 9.14 3.84
C PHE A 22 -20.47 9.25 2.88
N ALA A 23 -21.43 8.33 3.00
CA ALA A 23 -22.64 8.19 2.18
C ALA A 23 -22.39 7.77 0.71
N ALA A 24 -23.32 7.00 0.14
CA ALA A 24 -23.23 6.26 -1.13
C ALA A 24 -22.41 4.95 -1.07
N ASN A 25 -22.56 4.11 -2.08
CA ASN A 25 -21.98 2.75 -2.14
C ASN A 25 -20.46 2.70 -2.35
N TYR A 26 -19.84 3.82 -2.75
CA TYR A 26 -18.39 3.95 -2.94
C TYR A 26 -17.70 4.72 -1.80
N ALA A 27 -18.40 4.98 -0.70
CA ALA A 27 -17.90 5.72 0.44
C ALA A 27 -16.75 4.99 1.16
N LEU A 28 -15.82 5.75 1.75
CA LEU A 28 -14.80 5.17 2.63
C LEU A 28 -15.41 4.64 3.94
N ILE A 29 -16.42 5.32 4.47
CA ILE A 29 -17.18 4.90 5.65
C ILE A 29 -18.61 4.55 5.24
N SER A 30 -19.09 3.38 5.67
CA SER A 30 -20.44 2.88 5.42
C SER A 30 -21.50 3.69 6.19
N SER A 31 -22.78 3.51 5.85
CA SER A 31 -23.91 4.09 6.60
C SER A 31 -23.97 3.65 8.07
N GLN A 32 -23.37 2.52 8.40
CA GLN A 32 -23.27 1.96 9.75
C GLN A 32 -22.08 2.54 10.52
N ILE A 33 -21.39 3.55 9.96
CA ILE A 33 -20.18 4.15 10.54
C ILE A 33 -19.01 3.14 10.62
N GLU A 34 -19.03 2.14 9.74
CA GLU A 34 -17.97 1.13 9.65
C GLU A 34 -17.05 1.43 8.46
N PRO A 35 -15.72 1.34 8.61
CA PRO A 35 -14.82 1.58 7.49
C PRO A 35 -14.84 0.46 6.44
N ASN A 36 -15.00 0.84 5.18
CA ASN A 36 -14.86 -0.05 4.03
C ASN A 36 -13.38 -0.36 3.73
N PRO A 37 -13.06 -1.39 2.93
CA PRO A 37 -11.67 -1.76 2.59
C PRO A 37 -10.82 -0.59 2.07
N ASP A 38 -11.41 0.28 1.26
CA ASP A 38 -10.74 1.45 0.71
C ASP A 38 -10.34 2.49 1.77
N PHE A 39 -10.98 2.51 2.94
CA PHE A 39 -10.56 3.37 4.06
C PHE A 39 -9.23 2.90 4.62
N TYR A 40 -9.08 1.61 4.92
CA TYR A 40 -7.82 1.06 5.42
C TYR A 40 -6.67 1.22 4.43
N LEU A 41 -6.95 1.02 3.14
CA LEU A 41 -6.03 1.35 2.05
C LEU A 41 -5.60 2.82 2.10
N THR A 42 -6.55 3.74 2.30
CA THR A 42 -6.28 5.19 2.37
C THR A 42 -5.46 5.56 3.60
N VAL A 43 -5.72 4.96 4.76
CA VAL A 43 -4.93 5.17 5.98
C VAL A 43 -3.50 4.68 5.79
N LEU A 44 -3.30 3.49 5.22
CA LEU A 44 -1.96 2.98 4.92
C LEU A 44 -1.23 3.89 3.92
N PHE A 45 -1.88 4.29 2.83
CA PHE A 45 -1.29 5.22 1.86
C PHE A 45 -0.85 6.52 2.55
N LYS A 46 -1.71 7.10 3.40
CA LYS A 46 -1.41 8.33 4.14
C LYS A 46 -0.26 8.19 5.13
N ARG A 47 -0.11 7.03 5.77
CA ARG A 47 0.94 6.75 6.75
C ARG A 47 2.29 6.44 6.10
N LEU A 48 2.28 5.74 4.96
CA LEU A 48 3.47 5.18 4.35
C LEU A 48 4.03 6.01 3.19
N VAL A 49 3.17 6.67 2.42
CA VAL A 49 3.55 7.35 1.17
C VAL A 49 3.73 8.85 1.41
N GLN A 50 4.91 9.35 1.05
CA GLN A 50 5.23 10.77 1.13
C GLN A 50 5.69 11.28 -0.24
N GLY A 51 6.98 11.26 -0.53
CA GLY A 51 7.53 11.66 -1.83
C GLY A 51 9.02 11.99 -1.74
N PRO A 52 9.72 12.22 -2.86
CA PRO A 52 9.24 12.25 -4.26
C PRO A 52 8.76 10.90 -4.82
N VAL A 53 8.06 10.97 -5.95
CA VAL A 53 7.70 9.80 -6.78
C VAL A 53 8.96 9.27 -7.46
N LEU A 54 9.09 7.95 -7.53
CA LEU A 54 10.22 7.26 -8.14
C LEU A 54 9.78 6.55 -9.43
N THR A 55 10.65 6.53 -10.43
CA THR A 55 10.38 5.86 -11.70
C THR A 55 10.59 4.36 -11.57
N VAL A 56 9.57 3.58 -11.96
CA VAL A 56 9.65 2.12 -12.06
C VAL A 56 9.94 1.73 -13.51
N LEU A 57 11.13 1.19 -13.78
CA LEU A 57 11.60 0.91 -15.15
C LEU A 57 11.02 -0.37 -15.76
N LYS A 58 10.71 -1.37 -14.94
CA LYS A 58 10.22 -2.67 -15.39
C LYS A 58 9.14 -3.17 -14.45
N GLN A 59 8.05 -3.66 -15.02
CA GLN A 59 6.92 -4.22 -14.29
C GLN A 59 6.53 -5.56 -14.92
N PRO A 60 6.22 -6.61 -14.14
CA PRO A 60 5.68 -7.85 -14.68
C PRO A 60 4.28 -7.62 -15.28
N ASP A 61 3.91 -8.38 -16.31
CA ASP A 61 2.56 -8.30 -16.86
C ASP A 61 1.51 -8.56 -15.78
N LEU A 62 0.41 -7.80 -15.80
CA LEU A 62 -0.68 -7.85 -14.83
C LEU A 62 -0.26 -7.58 -13.37
N ILE A 63 0.96 -7.09 -13.14
CA ILE A 63 1.40 -6.54 -11.85
C ILE A 63 1.68 -5.06 -12.05
N ARG A 64 0.88 -4.21 -11.43
CA ARG A 64 1.10 -2.76 -11.48
C ARG A 64 1.89 -2.33 -10.26
N VAL A 65 2.91 -1.52 -10.48
CA VAL A 65 3.87 -1.12 -9.45
C VAL A 65 4.10 0.38 -9.51
N TYR A 66 4.12 1.00 -8.35
CA TYR A 66 4.43 2.41 -8.19
C TYR A 66 5.35 2.58 -6.98
N ALA A 67 6.17 3.62 -6.98
CA ALA A 67 7.14 3.82 -5.92
C ALA A 67 7.28 5.30 -5.54
N ASN A 68 7.47 5.55 -4.26
CA ASN A 68 7.73 6.86 -3.67
C ASN A 68 8.77 6.70 -2.57
N CYS A 69 9.36 7.80 -2.11
CA CYS A 69 10.02 7.77 -0.80
C CYS A 69 9.01 7.49 0.30
N ALA A 70 9.43 6.70 1.29
CA ALA A 70 8.60 6.37 2.43
C ALA A 70 8.49 7.55 3.41
N SER A 71 7.41 7.55 4.18
CA SER A 71 7.19 8.50 5.26
C SER A 71 8.27 8.40 6.34
N THR A 72 8.94 9.52 6.62
CA THR A 72 9.96 9.61 7.68
C THR A 72 9.39 9.56 9.10
N VAL A 73 8.06 9.56 9.24
CA VAL A 73 7.37 9.40 10.54
C VAL A 73 7.48 7.96 11.05
N LEU A 74 7.45 6.98 10.13
CA LEU A 74 7.46 5.55 10.48
C LEU A 74 8.76 4.85 10.10
N TYR A 75 9.49 5.40 9.13
CA TYR A 75 10.68 4.77 8.54
C TYR A 75 11.87 5.73 8.53
N PRO A 76 13.11 5.20 8.52
CA PRO A 76 14.29 6.04 8.45
C PRO A 76 14.36 6.80 7.12
N SER A 77 15.11 7.92 7.11
CA SER A 77 15.40 8.66 5.89
C SER A 77 16.11 7.76 4.86
N GLY A 78 15.81 7.94 3.58
CA GLY A 78 16.32 7.07 2.51
C GLY A 78 15.49 5.82 2.23
N ALA A 79 14.50 5.51 3.07
CA ALA A 79 13.55 4.44 2.82
C ALA A 79 12.65 4.72 1.62
N ILE A 80 12.23 3.65 0.93
CA ILE A 80 11.25 3.73 -0.15
C ILE A 80 10.02 2.90 0.17
N VAL A 81 8.87 3.34 -0.33
CA VAL A 81 7.63 2.60 -0.33
C VAL A 81 7.23 2.29 -1.77
N ILE A 82 6.95 1.03 -2.00
CA ILE A 82 6.43 0.49 -3.24
C ILE A 82 4.99 0.08 -2.95
N TYR A 83 4.05 0.40 -3.83
CA TYR A 83 2.69 -0.10 -3.74
C TYR A 83 2.32 -0.78 -5.04
N PHE A 84 1.66 -1.92 -4.90
CA PHE A 84 1.46 -2.86 -5.98
C PHE A 84 0.01 -3.32 -6.07
N LEU A 85 -0.35 -3.81 -7.26
CA LEU A 85 -1.59 -4.53 -7.53
C LEU A 85 -1.23 -5.81 -8.27
N ASN A 86 -1.49 -6.97 -7.68
CA ASN A 86 -1.44 -8.25 -8.38
C ASN A 86 -2.80 -8.52 -9.01
N LEU A 87 -2.92 -8.34 -10.33
CA LEU A 87 -4.14 -8.60 -11.08
C LEU A 87 -4.21 -10.03 -11.64
N ARG A 88 -3.21 -10.86 -11.36
CA ARG A 88 -3.20 -12.27 -11.76
C ARG A 88 -4.09 -13.10 -10.84
N ASN A 89 -4.55 -14.22 -11.39
CA ASN A 89 -5.21 -15.29 -10.65
C ASN A 89 -4.23 -16.25 -9.94
N SER A 90 -2.93 -15.93 -9.94
CA SER A 90 -1.87 -16.73 -9.34
C SER A 90 -0.98 -15.88 -8.45
N SER A 91 -0.36 -16.52 -7.46
CA SER A 91 0.66 -15.88 -6.64
C SER A 91 1.90 -15.54 -7.48
N VAL A 92 2.57 -14.45 -7.14
CA VAL A 92 3.83 -14.04 -7.75
C VAL A 92 4.85 -13.76 -6.67
N ASN A 93 6.09 -14.22 -6.87
CA ASN A 93 7.21 -13.88 -6.01
C ASN A 93 7.94 -12.68 -6.60
N MET A 94 7.84 -11.53 -5.93
CA MET A 94 8.49 -10.30 -6.33
C MET A 94 9.88 -10.21 -5.72
N THR A 95 10.87 -9.81 -6.50
CA THR A 95 12.25 -9.61 -6.05
C THR A 95 12.74 -8.23 -6.48
N PHE A 96 13.68 -7.68 -5.73
CA PHE A 96 14.33 -6.41 -6.02
C PHE A 96 15.85 -6.60 -6.12
N PRO A 97 16.38 -6.90 -7.32
CA PRO A 97 17.81 -7.20 -7.51
C PRO A 97 18.78 -6.08 -7.10
N GLN A 98 18.29 -4.84 -6.99
CA GLN A 98 19.06 -3.69 -6.53
C GLN A 98 19.10 -3.56 -4.99
N PHE A 99 18.28 -4.34 -4.27
CA PHE A 99 18.11 -4.29 -2.81
C PHE A 99 18.34 -5.67 -2.18
N VAL A 100 19.29 -6.44 -2.72
CA VAL A 100 19.63 -7.78 -2.22
C VAL A 100 20.10 -7.68 -0.76
N ASN A 101 19.71 -8.68 0.04
CA ASN A 101 19.99 -8.76 1.48
C ASN A 101 19.34 -7.65 2.33
N LEU A 102 18.43 -6.85 1.77
CA LEU A 102 17.61 -5.95 2.55
C LEU A 102 16.31 -6.65 2.95
N THR A 103 15.84 -6.33 4.16
CA THR A 103 14.51 -6.73 4.61
C THR A 103 13.46 -5.82 4.00
N THR A 104 12.26 -6.37 3.79
CA THR A 104 11.10 -5.64 3.29
C THR A 104 9.94 -5.82 4.26
N ASP A 105 9.30 -4.72 4.63
CA ASP A 105 8.06 -4.71 5.38
C ASP A 105 6.88 -4.79 4.41
N ILE A 106 6.11 -5.87 4.49
CA ILE A 106 4.91 -6.06 3.67
C ILE A 106 3.64 -5.70 4.45
N TYR A 107 2.78 -4.92 3.78
CA TYR A 107 1.41 -4.62 4.14
C TYR A 107 0.49 -5.17 3.05
N LEU A 108 0.21 -6.47 3.11
CA LEU A 108 -0.61 -7.17 2.13
C LEU A 108 -2.09 -7.07 2.49
N LEU A 109 -2.89 -6.47 1.60
CA LEU A 109 -4.34 -6.38 1.73
C LEU A 109 -5.03 -7.44 0.88
N THR A 110 -5.86 -8.26 1.53
CA THR A 110 -6.64 -9.35 0.91
C THR A 110 -8.09 -9.33 1.39
N PRO A 111 -9.02 -9.97 0.66
CA PRO A 111 -10.41 -10.11 1.11
C PRO A 111 -10.58 -10.62 2.55
N GLY A 112 -11.54 -10.05 3.26
CA GLY A 112 -11.79 -10.36 4.67
C GLY A 112 -12.50 -11.70 4.92
N ASP A 113 -13.27 -12.18 3.96
CA ASP A 113 -14.16 -13.34 4.13
C ASP A 113 -14.31 -14.18 2.83
N SER A 114 -15.22 -15.15 2.85
CA SER A 114 -15.51 -16.07 1.74
C SER A 114 -16.18 -15.42 0.53
N ASN A 115 -16.65 -14.17 0.61
CA ASN A 115 -17.18 -13.42 -0.53
C ASN A 115 -16.07 -12.91 -1.47
N GLY A 116 -14.80 -13.13 -1.12
CA GLY A 116 -13.66 -12.78 -1.96
C GLY A 116 -13.63 -11.29 -2.29
N LEU A 117 -13.40 -10.93 -3.55
CA LEU A 117 -13.28 -9.54 -3.99
C LEU A 117 -14.53 -8.67 -3.75
N ARG A 118 -15.67 -9.28 -3.38
CA ARG A 118 -16.91 -8.58 -3.02
C ARG A 118 -17.07 -8.36 -1.51
N SER A 119 -16.14 -8.83 -0.70
CA SER A 119 -16.16 -8.65 0.76
C SER A 119 -16.12 -7.17 1.13
N SER A 120 -16.96 -6.78 2.10
CA SER A 120 -16.89 -5.48 2.78
C SER A 120 -15.80 -5.44 3.85
N TYR A 121 -15.09 -6.54 4.08
CA TYR A 121 -14.01 -6.65 5.05
C TYR A 121 -12.67 -6.83 4.32
N VAL A 122 -11.59 -6.46 4.99
CA VAL A 122 -10.23 -6.60 4.47
C VAL A 122 -9.31 -7.15 5.55
N LYS A 123 -8.38 -8.02 5.16
CA LYS A 123 -7.28 -8.48 5.99
C LYS A 123 -6.03 -7.67 5.68
N LEU A 124 -5.27 -7.36 6.71
CA LEU A 124 -3.87 -6.94 6.60
C LEU A 124 -3.00 -8.10 7.06
N ASN A 125 -2.15 -8.62 6.18
CA ASN A 125 -1.22 -9.71 6.50
C ASN A 125 -1.93 -10.91 7.16
N GLY A 126 -3.12 -11.26 6.65
CA GLY A 126 -3.94 -12.37 7.15
C GLY A 126 -4.86 -12.04 8.34
N LYS A 127 -4.70 -10.89 9.00
CA LYS A 127 -5.56 -10.46 10.13
C LYS A 127 -6.65 -9.51 9.66
N ILE A 128 -7.91 -9.81 9.97
CA ILE A 128 -9.04 -8.93 9.63
C ILE A 128 -8.91 -7.58 10.34
N LEU A 129 -9.13 -6.50 9.59
CA LEU A 129 -9.15 -5.14 10.13
C LEU A 129 -10.57 -4.78 10.54
N VAL A 130 -10.76 -4.53 11.83
CA VAL A 130 -12.04 -4.09 12.42
C VAL A 130 -11.73 -3.00 13.44
N MET A 131 -12.57 -1.98 13.52
CA MET A 131 -12.48 -0.94 14.54
C MET A 131 -12.82 -1.50 15.92
N THR A 132 -12.13 -1.03 16.96
CA THR A 132 -12.52 -1.28 18.36
C THR A 132 -13.10 0.01 18.93
N GLY A 133 -14.43 0.16 18.83
CA GLY A 133 -15.09 1.43 19.15
C GLY A 133 -14.62 2.55 18.22
N LEU A 134 -13.94 3.56 18.78
CA LEU A 134 -13.40 4.70 18.03
C LEU A 134 -11.92 4.50 17.63
N GLU A 135 -11.30 3.38 18.01
CA GLU A 135 -9.88 3.14 17.79
C GLU A 135 -9.62 2.39 16.48
N LEU A 136 -8.66 2.90 15.72
CA LEU A 136 -8.13 2.21 14.54
C LEU A 136 -7.40 0.94 14.96
N PRO A 137 -7.60 -0.20 14.25
CA PRO A 137 -6.80 -1.38 14.50
C PRO A 137 -5.33 -1.10 14.22
N SER A 138 -4.44 -1.89 14.85
CA SER A 138 -3.02 -1.81 14.55
C SER A 138 -2.75 -2.23 13.11
N LEU A 139 -2.06 -1.36 12.37
CA LEU A 139 -1.70 -1.57 10.98
C LEU A 139 -0.20 -1.89 10.93
N LEU A 140 0.15 -3.11 11.33
CA LEU A 140 1.54 -3.54 11.46
C LEU A 140 2.02 -4.27 10.19
N PRO A 141 3.27 -4.04 9.77
CA PRO A 141 3.86 -4.82 8.69
C PRO A 141 4.18 -6.24 9.16
N ARG A 142 4.42 -7.11 8.19
CA ARG A 142 5.21 -8.32 8.40
C ARG A 142 6.55 -8.12 7.70
N THR A 143 7.66 -8.35 8.37
CA THR A 143 8.98 -8.24 7.76
C THR A 143 9.34 -9.56 7.09
N VAL A 144 9.86 -9.48 5.86
CA VAL A 144 10.32 -10.62 5.07
C VAL A 144 11.70 -10.35 4.50
N ASP A 145 12.47 -11.41 4.28
CA ASP A 145 13.74 -11.42 3.57
C ASP A 145 13.59 -12.10 2.19
N GLY A 146 14.33 -11.62 1.21
CA GLY A 146 14.35 -12.21 -0.13
C GLY A 146 13.06 -12.02 -0.93
N ALA A 147 12.50 -13.12 -1.43
CA ALA A 147 11.39 -13.09 -2.37
C ALA A 147 10.05 -12.84 -1.67
N ILE A 148 9.30 -11.85 -2.16
CA ILE A 148 8.09 -11.37 -1.51
C ILE A 148 6.87 -12.02 -2.19
N PRO A 149 6.11 -12.87 -1.48
CA PRO A 149 4.93 -13.50 -2.05
C PRO A 149 3.77 -12.51 -2.13
N LEU A 150 3.27 -12.29 -3.33
CA LEU A 150 2.08 -11.48 -3.61
C LEU A 150 0.92 -12.42 -3.96
N GLU A 151 -0.12 -12.42 -3.14
CA GLU A 151 -1.31 -13.27 -3.33
C GLU A 151 -2.10 -12.88 -4.61
N PRO A 152 -2.86 -13.79 -5.22
CA PRO A 152 -3.74 -13.48 -6.36
C PRO A 152 -4.73 -12.37 -6.03
N TYR A 153 -5.04 -11.52 -7.01
CA TYR A 153 -6.04 -10.46 -6.86
C TYR A 153 -5.91 -9.61 -5.58
N SER A 154 -4.66 -9.34 -5.19
CA SER A 154 -4.32 -8.61 -3.98
C SER A 154 -3.62 -7.29 -4.30
N PHE A 155 -3.49 -6.44 -3.30
CA PHE A 155 -2.73 -5.21 -3.41
C PHE A 155 -2.14 -4.85 -2.05
N GLY A 156 -1.23 -3.90 -2.01
CA GLY A 156 -0.61 -3.53 -0.74
C GLY A 156 0.57 -2.62 -0.90
N PHE A 157 1.37 -2.57 0.17
CA PHE A 157 2.57 -1.76 0.27
C PHE A 157 3.75 -2.64 0.68
N LEU A 158 4.91 -2.30 0.15
CA LEU A 158 6.21 -2.88 0.48
C LEU A 158 7.11 -1.71 0.86
N VAL A 159 7.64 -1.70 2.08
CA VAL A 159 8.60 -0.69 2.50
C VAL A 159 9.97 -1.32 2.62
N LEU A 160 10.97 -0.71 2.01
CA LEU A 160 12.38 -1.09 2.17
C LEU A 160 13.04 -0.05 3.06
N PRO A 161 13.16 -0.28 4.38
CA PRO A 161 13.63 0.73 5.32
C PRO A 161 15.06 1.16 5.04
N ASN A 162 15.91 0.21 4.68
CA ASN A 162 17.35 0.42 4.52
C ASN A 162 17.76 0.62 3.04
N ALA A 163 16.84 1.07 2.19
CA ALA A 163 17.10 1.25 0.76
C ALA A 163 18.13 2.36 0.46
N ASN A 164 18.32 3.32 1.38
CA ASN A 164 19.30 4.41 1.30
C ASN A 164 19.29 5.16 -0.05
N VAL A 165 18.10 5.38 -0.62
CA VAL A 165 17.96 6.04 -1.91
C VAL A 165 18.28 7.53 -1.77
N SER A 166 19.23 8.03 -2.57
CA SER A 166 19.81 9.37 -2.41
C SER A 166 18.80 10.52 -2.45
N VAL A 167 17.78 10.44 -3.32
CA VAL A 167 16.75 11.48 -3.39
C VAL A 167 15.85 11.48 -2.14
N CYS A 168 15.59 10.30 -1.59
CA CYS A 168 14.81 10.12 -0.37
C CYS A 168 15.59 10.54 0.88
N LEU A 169 16.92 10.38 0.88
CA LEU A 169 17.79 10.88 1.96
C LEU A 169 17.78 12.40 2.06
N LYS A 170 17.75 13.08 0.91
CA LYS A 170 17.77 14.54 0.81
C LYS A 170 16.38 15.17 0.91
N TYR A 171 15.33 14.35 0.94
CA TYR A 171 13.97 14.83 0.97
C TYR A 171 13.61 15.27 2.39
N ASN A 172 13.68 16.57 2.62
CA ASN A 172 13.16 17.20 3.83
C ASN A 172 11.74 17.67 3.55
N PHE A 173 10.77 17.01 4.18
CA PHE A 173 9.40 17.51 4.21
C PHE A 173 9.36 18.75 5.09
N LYS A 174 9.19 19.93 4.48
CA LYS A 174 8.86 21.18 5.19
C LYS A 174 7.35 21.32 5.30
#